data_AF-A0A3B9ENL1-F1
#
_entry.id   AF-A0A3B9ENL1-F1
#
_cell.length_a   1.000
_cell.length_b   1.000
_cell.length_c   1.000
_cell.angle_alpha   90.00
_cell.angle_beta   90.00
_cell.angle_gamma   90.00
#
_symmetry.space_group_name_H-M   'P 1'
#
loop_
_entity.id
_entity.type
_entity.pdbx_description
1 polymer ?
#
loop_
_entity_poly.entity_id
_entity_poly.type
_entity_poly.pdbx_seq_one_letter_code
_entity_poly.pdbx_strand_id
1 'polypeptide(L)'
;MIGLSVVVIGLAAAFAKNLPLVLGMTVVGGFALFHGFAHGAEMPLGASALGYGLGFVLATSLLHLAGIAAGLGAARLSSAQGDLAGRVGGGAIAAAGLAVMAGVL
;
A
#
# COMPACT_ATOMS: atom_id res chain seq x y z
N MET A 1 -7.06 -4.53 -10.36
CA MET A 1 -5.67 -4.10 -10.08
C MET A 1 -5.50 -3.60 -8.66
N ILE A 2 -6.37 -2.70 -8.18
CA ILE A 2 -6.32 -2.12 -6.83
C ILE A 2 -6.23 -3.19 -5.73
N GLY A 3 -7.26 -4.05 -5.61
CA GLY A 3 -7.27 -5.11 -4.61
C GLY A 3 -6.08 -6.08 -4.71
N LEU A 4 -5.67 -6.48 -5.91
CA LEU A 4 -4.51 -7.36 -6.12
C LEU A 4 -3.20 -6.73 -5.63
N SER A 5 -2.96 -5.45 -5.91
CA SER A 5 -1.77 -4.74 -5.41
C SER A 5 -1.74 -4.69 -3.88
N VAL A 6 -2.91 -4.48 -3.26
CA VAL A 6 -3.06 -4.45 -1.80
C VAL A 6 -2.77 -5.84 -1.21
N VAL A 7 -3.26 -6.91 -1.83
CA VAL A 7 -2.93 -8.29 -1.42
C VAL A 7 -1.43 -8.56 -1.49
N VAL A 8 -0.80 -8.32 -2.65
CA VAL A 8 0.62 -8.64 -2.86
C VAL A 8 1.52 -7.85 -1.91
N ILE A 9 1.28 -6.54 -1.76
CA ILE A 9 2.08 -5.68 -0.88
C ILE A 9 1.82 -6.04 0.59
N GLY A 10 0.58 -6.35 0.98
CA GLY A 10 0.25 -6.80 2.34
C GLY A 10 0.95 -8.11 2.71
N LEU A 11 0.95 -9.08 1.79
CA LEU A 11 1.69 -10.34 1.98
C LEU A 11 3.19 -10.12 2.05
N ALA A 12 3.75 -9.23 1.22
CA ALA A 12 5.16 -8.87 1.30
C ALA A 12 5.50 -8.21 2.64
N ALA A 13 4.67 -7.30 3.14
CA ALA A 13 4.86 -6.69 4.46
C ALA A 13 4.75 -7.72 5.60
N ALA A 14 3.86 -8.71 5.46
CA ALA A 14 3.67 -9.74 6.48
C ALA A 14 4.81 -10.77 6.52
N PHE A 15 5.36 -11.15 5.36
CA PHE A 15 6.22 -12.33 5.26
C PHE A 15 7.59 -12.08 4.64
N ALA A 16 7.79 -11.00 3.88
CA ALA A 16 9.01 -10.76 3.10
C ALA A 16 9.98 -9.79 3.81
N LYS A 17 10.37 -10.15 5.03
CA LYS A 17 11.22 -9.32 5.92
C LYS A 17 12.55 -8.89 5.30
N ASN A 18 13.11 -9.71 4.41
CA ASN A 18 14.40 -9.49 3.73
C ASN A 18 14.22 -9.36 2.21
N LEU A 19 13.13 -8.75 1.75
CA LEU A 19 12.91 -8.55 0.31
C LEU A 19 14.00 -7.63 -0.25
N PRO A 20 14.74 -8.03 -1.30
CA PRO A 20 15.71 -7.15 -1.95
C PRO A 20 15.02 -5.87 -2.42
N LEU A 21 15.63 -4.72 -2.13
CA LEU A 21 15.06 -3.40 -2.44
C LEU A 21 14.62 -3.29 -3.91
N VAL A 22 15.48 -3.74 -4.83
CA VAL A 22 15.19 -3.71 -6.27
C VAL A 22 13.91 -4.49 -6.59
N LEU A 23 13.73 -5.67 -6.01
CA LEU A 23 12.55 -6.50 -6.24
C LEU A 23 11.29 -5.82 -5.70
N GLY A 24 11.36 -5.24 -4.50
CA GLY A 24 10.26 -4.45 -3.92
C GLY A 24 9.89 -3.26 -4.80
N MET A 25 10.87 -2.49 -5.26
CA MET A 25 10.68 -1.35 -6.15
C MET A 25 10.07 -1.77 -7.49
N THR A 26 10.52 -2.87 -8.09
CA THR A 26 9.97 -3.38 -9.35
C THR A 26 8.51 -3.77 -9.20
N VAL A 27 8.14 -4.49 -8.13
CA VAL A 27 6.76 -4.90 -7.88
C VAL A 27 5.86 -3.68 -7.66
N VAL A 28 6.26 -2.77 -6.77
CA VAL A 28 5.49 -1.55 -6.46
C VAL A 28 5.36 -0.66 -7.70
N GLY A 29 6.45 -0.41 -8.42
CA GLY A 29 6.45 0.39 -9.65
C GLY A 29 5.59 -0.22 -10.75
N GLY A 30 5.64 -1.55 -10.91
CA GLY A 30 4.78 -2.27 -11.84
C GLY A 30 3.30 -2.06 -11.55
N PHE A 31 2.86 -2.21 -10.30
CA PHE A 31 1.47 -1.93 -9.92
C PHE A 31 1.11 -0.46 -10.09
N ALA A 32 2.01 0.47 -9.76
CA ALA A 32 1.75 1.91 -9.83
C ALA A 32 1.33 2.39 -11.24
N LEU A 33 1.93 1.84 -12.30
CA LEU A 33 1.58 2.18 -13.69
C LEU A 33 0.11 1.89 -14.00
N PHE A 34 -0.36 0.70 -13.63
CA PHE A 34 -1.75 0.28 -13.91
C PHE A 34 -2.75 0.88 -12.92
N HIS A 35 -2.34 1.12 -11.68
CA HIS A 35 -3.19 1.71 -10.66
C HIS A 35 -3.43 3.21 -10.91
N GLY A 36 -2.41 3.93 -11.42
CA GLY A 36 -2.57 5.33 -11.82
C GLY A 36 -3.59 5.54 -12.94
N PHE A 37 -3.66 4.60 -13.89
CA PHE A 37 -4.71 4.60 -14.91
C PHE A 37 -6.11 4.42 -14.31
N ALA A 38 -6.27 3.51 -13.34
CA ALA A 38 -7.55 3.27 -12.68
C ALA A 38 -8.08 4.52 -11.98
N HIS A 39 -7.24 5.24 -11.22
CA HIS A 39 -7.64 6.50 -10.58
C HIS A 39 -8.01 7.60 -11.58
N GLY A 40 -7.28 7.69 -12.71
CA GLY A 40 -7.64 8.60 -13.78
C GLY A 40 -9.02 8.27 -14.38
N ALA A 41 -9.32 6.99 -14.57
CA ALA A 41 -10.61 6.53 -15.08
C ALA A 41 -11.76 6.70 -14.08
N GLU A 42 -11.49 6.62 -12.78
CA GLU A 42 -12.45 6.82 -11.69
C GLU A 42 -12.64 8.30 -11.31
N MET A 43 -11.89 9.21 -11.93
CA MET A 43 -12.00 10.64 -11.65
C MET A 43 -13.43 11.14 -11.93
N PRO A 44 -14.06 11.87 -11.00
CA PRO A 44 -15.40 12.41 -11.21
C PRO A 44 -15.47 13.31 -12.45
N LEU A 45 -16.54 13.16 -13.23
CA LEU A 45 -16.82 14.04 -14.36
C LEU A 45 -16.87 15.50 -13.88
N GLY A 46 -16.04 16.35 -14.49
CA GLY A 46 -15.94 17.78 -14.14
C GLY A 46 -14.94 18.10 -13.02
N ALA A 47 -14.26 17.11 -12.43
CA ALA A 47 -13.16 17.37 -11.51
C ALA A 47 -11.94 17.97 -12.23
N SER A 48 -11.23 18.88 -11.56
CA SER A 48 -9.95 19.38 -12.05
C SER A 48 -8.90 18.27 -11.98
N ALA A 49 -8.34 17.87 -13.14
CA ALA A 49 -7.29 16.87 -13.20
C ALA A 49 -6.05 17.27 -12.38
N LEU A 50 -5.69 18.56 -12.39
CA LEU A 50 -4.58 19.08 -11.58
C LEU A 50 -4.90 18.99 -10.08
N GLY A 51 -6.11 19.40 -9.67
CA GLY A 51 -6.53 19.36 -8.27
C GLY A 51 -6.59 17.92 -7.73
N TYR A 52 -7.16 17.00 -8.51
CA TYR A 52 -7.21 15.58 -8.20
C TYR A 52 -5.80 15.00 -8.08
N GLY A 53 -4.92 15.29 -9.06
CA GLY A 53 -3.53 14.81 -9.05
C GLY A 53 -2.72 15.32 -7.86
N LEU A 54 -2.82 16.62 -7.54
CA LEU A 54 -2.14 17.19 -6.38
C LEU A 54 -2.65 16.62 -5.05
N GLY A 55 -3.98 16.48 -4.92
CA GLY A 55 -4.59 15.83 -3.75
C GLY A 55 -4.13 14.38 -3.61
N PHE A 56 -4.05 13.65 -4.72
CA PHE A 56 -3.54 12.29 -4.76
C PHE A 56 -2.09 12.18 -4.31
N VAL A 57 -1.20 13.03 -4.85
CA VAL A 57 0.22 13.08 -4.46
C VAL A 57 0.36 13.42 -2.98
N LEU A 58 -0.40 14.40 -2.47
CA LEU A 58 -0.36 14.80 -1.07
C LEU A 58 -0.84 13.66 -0.16
N ALA A 59 -2.00 13.08 -0.44
CA ALA A 59 -2.55 11.96 0.32
C ALA A 59 -1.59 10.76 0.31
N THR A 60 -1.04 10.41 -0.86
CA THR A 60 -0.04 9.34 -1.00
C THR A 60 1.20 9.62 -0.16
N SER A 61 1.71 10.84 -0.19
CA SER A 61 2.91 11.24 0.59
C SER A 61 2.65 11.14 2.09
N LEU A 62 1.49 11.63 2.55
CA LEU A 62 1.10 11.55 3.96
C LEU A 62 0.94 10.11 4.44
N LEU A 63 0.29 9.25 3.64
CA LEU A 63 0.14 7.83 3.96
C LEU A 63 1.49 7.11 4.01
N HIS A 64 2.42 7.43 3.10
CA HIS A 64 3.78 6.87 3.13
C HIS A 64 4.53 7.31 4.39
N LEU A 65 4.48 8.60 4.75
CA LEU A 65 5.11 9.09 5.96
C LEU A 65 4.53 8.43 7.22
N ALA A 66 3.20 8.26 7.29
CA ALA A 66 2.55 7.57 8.38
C ALA A 66 3.00 6.09 8.48
N GLY A 67 3.08 5.39 7.34
CA GLY A 67 3.57 4.01 7.27
C GLY A 67 5.03 3.88 7.69
N ILE A 68 5.90 4.80 7.25
CA ILE A 68 7.32 4.84 7.67
C ILE A 68 7.42 5.09 9.17
N ALA A 69 6.67 6.06 9.71
CA ALA A 69 6.66 6.33 11.14
C ALA A 69 6.19 5.12 11.96
N ALA A 70 5.14 4.43 11.50
CA ALA A 70 4.67 3.20 12.13
C ALA A 70 5.73 2.09 12.09
N GLY A 71 6.41 1.89 10.96
CA GLY A 71 7.49 0.91 10.81
C GLY A 71 8.69 1.22 11.71
N LEU A 72 9.12 2.48 11.78
CA LEU A 72 10.18 2.93 12.68
C LEU A 72 9.79 2.80 14.15
N GLY A 73 8.52 3.04 14.49
CA GLY A 73 7.98 2.80 15.83
C GLY A 73 8.00 1.33 16.22
N ALA A 74 7.57 0.45 15.31
CA ALA A 74 7.60 -1.00 15.52
C ALA A 74 9.03 -1.54 15.68
N ALA A 75 10.01 -0.95 15.00
CA ALA A 75 11.43 -1.31 15.14
C ALA A 75 12.01 -0.99 16.54
N ARG A 76 11.34 -0.17 17.35
CA ARG A 76 11.73 0.09 18.75
C ARG A 76 11.19 -0.94 19.74
N LEU A 77 10.27 -1.80 19.32
CA LEU A 77 9.74 -2.88 20.15
C LEU A 77 10.75 -4.03 20.24
N SER A 78 10.52 -4.97 21.16
CA SER A 78 11.26 -6.24 21.13
C SER A 78 11.11 -6.93 19.78
N SER A 79 12.13 -7.68 19.35
CA SER A 79 12.16 -8.32 18.02
C SER A 79 10.90 -9.16 17.76
N ALA A 80 10.41 -9.90 18.75
CA ALA A 80 9.19 -10.69 18.62
C ALA A 80 7.92 -9.84 18.42
N GLN A 81 7.81 -8.69 19.12
CA GLN A 81 6.66 -7.80 19.02
C GLN A 81 6.66 -7.00 17.71
N GLY A 82 7.81 -6.50 17.28
CA GLY A 82 7.95 -5.82 15.98
C GLY A 82 7.59 -6.76 14.82
N ASP A 83 8.02 -8.01 14.89
CA ASP A 83 7.69 -9.04 13.89
C ASP A 83 6.21 -9.34 13.85
N LEU A 84 5.58 -9.49 15.02
CA LEU A 84 4.15 -9.71 15.10
C LEU A 84 3.37 -8.51 14.57
N ALA A 85 3.79 -7.29 14.90
CA ALA A 85 3.16 -6.06 14.41
C ALA A 85 3.21 -5.98 12.88
N GLY A 86 4.37 -6.28 12.26
CA GLY A 86 4.50 -6.35 10.81
C GLY A 86 3.62 -7.42 10.17
N ARG A 87 3.57 -8.62 10.76
CA ARG A 87 2.73 -9.73 10.29
C ARG A 87 1.24 -9.41 10.35
N VAL A 88 0.78 -8.86 11.48
CA VAL A 88 -0.62 -8.49 11.68
C VAL A 88 -0.99 -7.34 10.74
N GLY A 89 -0.16 -6.31 10.65
CA GLY A 89 -0.39 -5.17 9.75
C GLY A 89 -0.46 -5.60 8.29
N GLY A 90 0.54 -6.35 7.81
CA GLY A 90 0.56 -6.87 6.44
C GLY A 90 -0.60 -7.84 6.16
N GLY A 91 -0.94 -8.70 7.13
CA GLY A 91 -2.08 -9.62 7.03
C GLY A 91 -3.42 -8.89 6.93
N ALA A 92 -3.62 -7.84 7.73
CA ALA A 92 -4.82 -7.00 7.68
C ALA A 92 -4.94 -6.28 6.32
N ILE A 93 -3.83 -5.75 5.81
CA ILE A 93 -3.78 -5.14 4.46
C ILE A 93 -4.17 -6.18 3.41
N ALA A 94 -3.57 -7.38 3.44
CA ALA A 94 -3.88 -8.43 2.49
C ALA A 94 -5.36 -8.87 2.55
N ALA A 95 -5.93 -9.01 3.75
CA ALA A 95 -7.34 -9.33 3.93
C ALA A 95 -8.27 -8.23 3.37
N ALA A 96 -7.94 -6.95 3.59
CA ALA A 96 -8.68 -5.84 2.99
C ALA A 96 -8.62 -5.88 1.46
N GLY A 97 -7.46 -6.19 0.89
CA GLY A 97 -7.32 -6.38 -0.55
C GLY A 97 -8.20 -7.51 -1.12
N LEU A 98 -8.29 -8.64 -0.41
CA LEU A 98 -9.19 -9.74 -0.78
C LEU A 98 -10.67 -9.32 -0.70
N ALA A 99 -11.05 -8.56 0.33
CA ALA A 99 -12.42 -8.08 0.49
C ALA A 99 -12.83 -7.11 -0.63
N VAL A 100 -11.92 -6.21 -1.06
CA VAL A 100 -12.12 -5.34 -2.23
C VAL A 100 -12.26 -6.18 -3.50
N MET A 101 -11.44 -7.22 -3.69
CA MET A 101 -11.56 -8.11 -4.85
C MET A 101 -12.87 -8.91 -4.87
N ALA A 102 -13.40 -9.24 -3.68
CA ALA A 102 -14.68 -9.91 -3.53
C ALA A 102 -15.90 -8.97 -3.63
N GLY A 103 -15.68 -7.64 -3.71
CA GLY A 103 -16.74 -6.64 -3.76
C GLY A 103 -17.51 -6.47 -2.44
N VAL A 104 -16.88 -6.82 -1.32
CA VAL A 104 -17.47 -6.73 0.04
C VAL A 104 -17.09 -5.42 0.74
N LEU A 105 -16.08 -4.74 0.21
CA LEU A 105 -15.59 -3.39 0.55
C LEU A 105 -15.51 -2.59 -0.75
#